data_AF-A0A015JFY7-F1
#
_entry.id   AF-A0A015JFY7-F1
#
_cell.length_a   1.000
_cell.length_b   1.000
_cell.length_c   1.000
_cell.angle_alpha   90.00
_cell.angle_beta   90.00
_cell.angle_gamma   90.00
#
_symmetry.space_group_name_H-M   'P 1'
#
loop_
_entity.id
_entity.type
_entity.pdbx_description
1 polymer ?
#
loop_
_entity_poly.entity_id
_entity_poly.type
_entity_poly.pdbx_seq_one_letter_code
_entity_poly.pdbx_strand_id
1 'polypeptide(L)'
;MLHNSNFIDISLNSRWSAKKVNDRKLSKKLDYKHPFFQDISVSYREHFNSKEAILNRKLEFYNSISYTVLKDGQDPIRLKIHIGDIVELPEESEGIAYAKVKSIFRYQANNGQYYAFFFFDWFQATNIMDSVLECPFYNIQKPEESRWFQIFPITFIDRNPCVFFIHNCGNTCNTEHDEENRSYILNRYYYNAV
;
A
#
# COMPACT_ATOMS: atom_id res chain seq x y z
N MET A 1 8.73 -13.76 15.27
CA MET A 1 8.15 -12.55 15.85
C MET A 1 8.72 -11.37 15.08
N LEU A 2 7.91 -10.65 14.28
CA LEU A 2 8.35 -9.38 13.68
C LEU A 2 8.87 -8.48 14.81
N HIS A 3 10.14 -8.08 14.74
CA HIS A 3 10.81 -7.32 15.80
C HIS A 3 10.55 -5.81 15.64
N ASN A 4 9.27 -5.43 15.63
CA ASN A 4 8.86 -4.07 15.96
C ASN A 4 7.75 -4.22 17.01
N SER A 5 8.12 -4.10 18.28
CA SER A 5 7.29 -4.45 19.46
C SER A 5 5.96 -3.73 19.51
N ASN A 6 5.82 -2.67 18.72
CA ASN A 6 4.68 -1.77 18.74
C ASN A 6 3.57 -2.22 17.78
N PHE A 7 3.76 -3.27 16.97
CA PHE A 7 2.76 -3.79 16.05
C PHE A 7 2.41 -5.23 16.41
N ILE A 8 1.23 -5.43 17.01
CA ILE A 8 0.78 -6.72 17.55
C ILE A 8 -0.54 -7.18 16.91
N ASP A 9 -0.99 -8.39 17.27
CA ASP A 9 -2.27 -8.97 16.81
C ASP A 9 -2.46 -8.99 15.29
N ILE A 10 -1.37 -9.20 14.56
CA ILE A 10 -1.37 -9.19 13.10
C ILE A 10 -2.17 -10.39 12.57
N SER A 11 -3.22 -10.10 11.82
CA SER A 11 -4.11 -11.07 11.18
C SER A 11 -4.30 -10.76 9.70
N LEU A 12 -4.05 -11.74 8.85
CA LEU A 12 -4.20 -11.68 7.40
C LEU A 12 -5.42 -12.47 6.97
N ASN A 13 -6.31 -11.84 6.20
CA ASN A 13 -7.64 -12.39 5.93
C ASN A 13 -7.90 -12.59 4.43
N SER A 14 -8.72 -13.61 4.12
CA SER A 14 -9.16 -13.95 2.76
C SER A 14 -7.99 -14.17 1.79
N ARG A 15 -7.23 -15.24 2.03
CA ARG A 15 -6.08 -15.64 1.20
C ARG A 15 -6.48 -15.87 -0.27
N TRP A 16 -5.64 -15.41 -1.19
CA TRP A 16 -5.88 -15.52 -2.63
C TRP A 16 -5.57 -16.92 -3.19
N SER A 17 -6.44 -17.38 -4.09
CA SER A 17 -6.21 -18.56 -4.92
C SER A 17 -5.09 -18.29 -5.95
N ALA A 18 -4.56 -19.34 -6.57
CA ALA A 18 -3.57 -19.17 -7.65
C ALA A 18 -4.17 -18.42 -8.85
N LYS A 19 -5.42 -18.76 -9.20
CA LYS A 19 -6.18 -18.07 -10.25
C LYS A 19 -6.25 -16.56 -10.00
N LYS A 20 -6.70 -16.15 -8.81
CA LYS A 20 -6.81 -14.72 -8.46
C LYS A 20 -5.48 -13.97 -8.54
N VAL A 21 -4.37 -14.61 -8.13
CA VAL A 21 -3.03 -14.00 -8.24
C VAL A 21 -2.65 -13.76 -9.70
N ASN A 22 -2.89 -14.75 -10.57
CA ASN A 22 -2.59 -14.65 -11.99
C ASN A 22 -3.50 -13.64 -12.70
N ASP A 23 -4.80 -13.60 -12.36
CA ASP A 23 -5.76 -12.63 -12.92
C ASP A 23 -5.34 -11.18 -12.61
N ARG A 24 -4.63 -10.97 -11.49
CA ARG A 24 -4.04 -9.68 -11.10
C ARG A 24 -2.63 -9.44 -11.67
N LYS A 25 -2.17 -10.31 -12.56
CA LYS A 25 -0.82 -10.27 -13.17
C LYS A 25 0.31 -10.26 -12.13
N LEU A 26 0.09 -10.87 -10.98
CA LEU A 26 1.08 -11.03 -9.90
C LEU A 26 1.66 -12.45 -9.91
N SER A 27 2.79 -12.64 -9.23
CA SER A 27 3.45 -13.94 -9.07
C SER A 27 3.47 -14.38 -7.61
N LYS A 28 3.22 -15.67 -7.37
CA LYS A 28 3.43 -16.30 -6.05
C LYS A 28 4.90 -16.59 -5.75
N LYS A 29 5.81 -16.31 -6.69
CA LYS A 29 7.25 -16.47 -6.53
C LYS A 29 7.94 -15.14 -6.76
N LEU A 30 8.83 -14.78 -5.83
CA LEU A 30 9.75 -13.67 -5.98
C LEU A 30 10.65 -13.91 -7.19
N ASP A 31 10.63 -12.99 -8.16
CA ASP A 31 11.53 -12.96 -9.29
C ASP A 31 12.61 -11.92 -9.04
N TYR A 32 13.88 -12.34 -9.13
CA TYR A 32 15.05 -11.50 -8.90
C TYR A 32 15.24 -10.42 -9.96
N LYS A 33 14.60 -10.56 -11.13
CA LYS A 33 14.55 -9.53 -12.17
C LYS A 33 13.41 -8.54 -11.97
N HIS A 34 12.49 -8.82 -11.05
CA HIS A 34 11.34 -7.96 -10.81
C HIS A 34 11.70 -6.87 -9.79
N PRO A 35 11.27 -5.61 -10.00
CA PRO A 35 11.51 -4.51 -9.05
C PRO A 35 11.15 -4.86 -7.59
N PHE A 36 10.11 -5.67 -7.39
CA PHE A 36 9.70 -6.19 -6.06
C PHE A 36 10.84 -6.80 -5.23
N PHE A 37 11.79 -7.50 -5.88
CA PHE A 37 12.89 -8.13 -5.16
C PHE A 37 13.81 -7.08 -4.53
N GLN A 38 14.04 -5.97 -5.23
CA GLN A 38 14.84 -4.86 -4.72
C GLN A 38 14.15 -4.21 -3.53
N ASP A 39 12.87 -3.86 -3.63
CA ASP A 39 12.11 -3.19 -2.57
C ASP A 39 12.04 -4.02 -1.29
N ILE A 40 11.84 -5.34 -1.42
CA ILE A 40 11.84 -6.25 -0.28
C ILE A 40 13.23 -6.35 0.33
N SER A 41 14.28 -6.45 -0.50
CA SER A 41 15.67 -6.50 0.00
C SER A 41 16.06 -5.23 0.75
N VAL A 42 15.66 -4.06 0.24
CA VAL A 42 15.84 -2.76 0.92
C VAL A 42 15.06 -2.75 2.23
N SER A 43 13.80 -3.20 2.24
CA SER A 43 13.00 -3.27 3.47
C SER A 43 13.67 -4.13 4.55
N TYR A 44 14.26 -5.27 4.18
CA TYR A 44 15.01 -6.11 5.11
C TYR A 44 16.26 -5.42 5.67
N ARG A 45 17.03 -4.77 4.80
CA ARG A 45 18.28 -4.12 5.19
C ARG A 45 18.03 -2.90 6.06
N GLU A 46 17.13 -2.02 5.65
CA GLU A 46 16.91 -0.71 6.28
C GLU A 46 15.94 -0.77 7.46
N HIS A 47 14.88 -1.60 7.41
CA HIS A 47 13.82 -1.58 8.42
C HIS A 47 13.84 -2.78 9.38
N PHE A 48 14.37 -3.92 8.94
CA PHE A 48 14.47 -5.11 9.78
C PHE A 48 15.90 -5.42 10.25
N ASN A 49 16.87 -4.57 9.88
CA ASN A 49 18.30 -4.74 10.17
C ASN A 49 18.82 -6.16 9.88
N SER A 50 18.31 -6.78 8.82
CA SER A 50 18.65 -8.14 8.42
C SER A 50 19.36 -8.12 7.07
N LYS A 51 20.57 -8.68 7.06
CA LYS A 51 21.41 -8.82 5.86
C LYS A 51 21.33 -10.22 5.25
N GLU A 52 20.37 -11.03 5.69
CA GLU A 52 20.22 -12.41 5.22
C GLU A 52 19.72 -12.46 3.78
N ALA A 53 20.25 -13.41 2.99
CA ALA A 53 19.81 -13.62 1.62
C ALA A 53 18.34 -14.09 1.58
N ILE A 54 17.52 -13.59 0.66
CA ILE A 54 16.13 -14.06 0.51
C ILE A 54 16.14 -15.45 -0.18
N LEU A 55 16.17 -16.54 0.61
CA LEU A 55 16.24 -17.91 0.08
C LEU A 55 14.85 -18.47 -0.23
N ASN A 56 13.89 -18.26 0.68
CA ASN A 56 12.50 -18.56 0.39
C ASN A 56 11.97 -17.50 -0.58
N ARG A 57 11.17 -17.91 -1.56
CA ARG A 57 10.61 -16.99 -2.57
C ARG A 57 9.10 -17.05 -2.65
N LYS A 58 8.46 -17.81 -1.76
CA LYS A 58 7.01 -18.01 -1.80
C LYS A 58 6.30 -16.80 -1.20
N LEU A 59 5.42 -16.22 -2.00
CA LEU A 59 4.53 -15.13 -1.60
C LEU A 59 3.09 -15.65 -1.42
N GLU A 60 2.43 -15.14 -0.39
CA GLU A 60 1.01 -15.43 -0.14
C GLU A 60 0.23 -14.11 -0.04
N PHE A 61 -0.79 -13.94 -0.88
CA PHE A 61 -1.57 -12.70 -0.99
C PHE A 61 -2.93 -12.80 -0.27
N TYR A 62 -3.44 -11.66 0.19
CA TYR A 62 -4.62 -11.53 1.06
C TYR A 62 -5.47 -10.32 0.66
N ASN A 63 -6.77 -10.32 0.97
CA ASN A 63 -7.63 -9.15 0.70
C ASN A 63 -7.47 -8.04 1.74
N SER A 64 -7.13 -8.41 2.98
CA SER A 64 -7.02 -7.45 4.07
C SER A 64 -6.07 -7.93 5.15
N ILE A 65 -5.60 -6.97 5.94
CA ILE A 65 -4.82 -7.17 7.15
C ILE A 65 -5.42 -6.33 8.27
N SER A 66 -5.37 -6.86 9.49
CA SER A 66 -5.64 -6.10 10.71
C SER A 66 -4.50 -6.28 11.69
N TYR A 67 -4.20 -5.25 12.45
CA TYR A 67 -3.18 -5.26 13.50
C TYR A 67 -3.43 -4.13 14.50
N THR A 68 -2.84 -4.24 15.67
CA THR A 68 -2.91 -3.22 16.73
C THR A 68 -1.57 -2.50 16.82
N VAL A 69 -1.61 -1.17 16.86
CA VAL A 69 -0.44 -0.31 17.03
C VAL A 69 -0.41 0.21 18.47
N LEU A 70 0.71 -0.02 19.14
CA LEU A 70 1.01 0.49 20.48
C LEU A 70 1.85 1.75 20.33
N LYS A 71 1.42 2.85 20.96
CA LYS A 71 2.15 4.11 21.01
C LYS A 71 2.31 4.51 22.47
N ASP A 72 3.49 4.99 22.84
CA ASP A 72 3.79 5.33 24.23
C ASP A 72 2.83 6.41 24.74
N GLY A 73 2.17 6.11 25.86
CA GLY A 73 1.21 7.02 26.49
C GLY A 73 -0.10 7.23 25.73
N GLN A 74 -0.42 6.40 24.74
CA GLN A 74 -1.67 6.47 23.98
C GLN A 74 -2.42 5.12 24.00
N ASP A 75 -3.73 5.19 23.82
CA ASP A 75 -4.55 3.99 23.68
C ASP A 75 -4.15 3.18 22.44
N PRO A 76 -4.17 1.84 22.50
CA PRO A 76 -3.89 1.00 21.35
C PRO A 76 -4.82 1.30 20.17
N ILE A 77 -4.24 1.48 18.98
CA ILE A 77 -5.00 1.78 17.76
C ILE A 77 -5.17 0.49 16.96
N ARG A 78 -6.42 0.05 16.77
CA ARG A 78 -6.71 -1.11 15.93
C ARG A 78 -6.92 -0.68 14.49
N LEU A 79 -6.07 -1.18 13.60
CA LEU A 79 -6.13 -0.92 12.17
C LEU A 79 -6.72 -2.10 11.41
N LYS A 80 -7.46 -1.79 10.34
CA LYS A 80 -7.93 -2.76 9.36
C LYS A 80 -7.81 -2.15 7.96
N ILE A 81 -6.89 -2.69 7.18
CA ILE A 81 -6.56 -2.20 5.84
C ILE A 81 -6.97 -3.26 4.81
N HIS A 82 -7.67 -2.83 3.77
CA HIS A 82 -8.09 -3.64 2.63
C HIS A 82 -7.36 -3.21 1.37
N ILE A 83 -7.31 -4.12 0.40
CA ILE A 83 -6.93 -3.76 -0.95
C ILE A 83 -7.93 -2.76 -1.51
N GLY A 84 -7.42 -1.68 -2.09
CA GLY A 84 -8.17 -0.54 -2.58
C GLY A 84 -8.22 0.65 -1.63
N ASP A 85 -7.93 0.46 -0.34
CA ASP A 85 -7.83 1.55 0.63
C ASP A 85 -6.70 2.50 0.23
N ILE A 86 -6.88 3.79 0.50
CA ILE A 86 -5.89 4.83 0.22
C ILE A 86 -5.31 5.32 1.53
N VAL A 87 -3.99 5.41 1.57
CA VAL A 87 -3.22 5.66 2.78
C VAL A 87 -2.31 6.86 2.58
N GLU A 88 -2.02 7.53 3.69
CA GLU A 88 -1.01 8.59 3.78
C GLU A 88 0.30 7.99 4.24
N LEU A 89 1.38 8.33 3.56
CA LEU A 89 2.72 7.92 3.93
C LEU A 89 3.61 9.17 4.02
N PRO A 90 4.40 9.31 5.09
CA PRO A 90 5.36 10.40 5.17
C PRO A 90 6.43 10.20 4.09
N GLU A 91 6.75 11.25 3.35
CA GLU A 91 7.78 11.21 2.31
C GLU A 91 8.64 12.47 2.32
N GLU A 92 9.97 12.31 2.27
CA GLU A 92 10.92 13.38 2.55
C GLU A 92 10.78 14.60 1.62
N SER A 93 10.53 14.36 0.33
CA SER A 93 10.43 15.43 -0.66
C SER A 93 9.06 16.11 -0.73
N GLU A 94 8.00 15.44 -0.26
CA GLU A 94 6.60 15.87 -0.45
C GLU A 94 5.86 16.13 0.88
N GLY A 95 6.46 15.79 2.02
CA GLY A 95 5.83 15.81 3.34
C GLY A 95 4.84 14.66 3.52
N ILE A 96 3.75 14.66 2.75
CA ILE A 96 2.73 13.61 2.74
C ILE A 96 2.50 13.14 1.29
N ALA A 97 2.78 11.87 1.05
CA ALA A 97 2.44 11.18 -0.18
C ALA A 97 1.20 10.29 0.03
N TYR A 98 0.46 10.05 -1.05
CA TYR A 98 -0.74 9.20 -1.01
C TYR A 98 -0.52 7.95 -1.85
N ALA A 99 -0.99 6.81 -1.35
CA ALA A 99 -0.85 5.54 -2.05
C ALA A 99 -2.11 4.68 -1.93
N LYS A 100 -2.47 3.97 -3.00
CA LYS A 100 -3.55 2.99 -3.01
C LYS A 100 -2.98 1.61 -2.71
N VAL A 101 -3.57 0.88 -1.76
CA VAL A 101 -3.17 -0.49 -1.42
C VAL A 101 -3.54 -1.40 -2.59
N LYS A 102 -2.56 -1.77 -3.40
CA LYS A 102 -2.75 -2.63 -4.56
C LYS A 102 -2.78 -4.10 -4.17
N SER A 103 -1.90 -4.51 -3.27
CA SER A 103 -1.91 -5.88 -2.74
C SER A 103 -1.32 -5.95 -1.33
N ILE A 104 -1.72 -6.99 -0.61
CA ILE A 104 -1.22 -7.32 0.72
C ILE A 104 -0.68 -8.73 0.64
N PHE A 105 0.56 -8.93 1.08
CA PHE A 105 1.16 -10.26 1.06
C PHE A 105 2.04 -10.52 2.28
N ARG A 106 2.26 -11.80 2.55
CA ARG A 106 3.27 -12.25 3.50
C ARG A 106 4.32 -13.11 2.83
N TYR A 107 5.48 -13.10 3.44
CA TYR A 107 6.66 -13.84 3.07
C TYR A 107 7.27 -14.48 4.32
N GLN A 108 7.81 -15.69 4.21
CA GLN A 108 8.52 -16.37 5.30
C GLN A 108 10.03 -16.23 5.10
N ALA A 109 10.70 -15.49 5.98
CA ALA A 109 12.15 -15.34 5.95
C ALA A 109 12.88 -16.63 6.33
N ASN A 110 14.19 -16.63 6.12
CA ASN A 110 15.06 -17.79 6.40
C ASN A 110 15.06 -18.19 7.88
N ASN A 111 14.88 -17.22 8.78
CA ASN A 111 14.72 -17.45 10.21
C ASN A 111 13.38 -18.11 10.59
N GLY A 112 12.58 -18.54 9.60
CA GLY A 112 11.29 -19.19 9.77
C GLY A 112 10.13 -18.24 10.09
N GLN A 113 10.41 -16.95 10.27
CA GLN A 113 9.40 -15.96 10.65
C GLN A 113 8.66 -15.40 9.44
N TYR A 114 7.39 -15.08 9.63
CA TYR A 114 6.57 -14.41 8.61
C TYR A 114 6.64 -12.91 8.76
N TYR A 115 6.77 -12.21 7.63
CA TYR A 115 6.72 -10.76 7.49
C TYR A 115 5.61 -10.40 6.52
N ALA A 116 4.86 -9.33 6.82
CA ALA A 116 3.78 -8.84 5.99
C ALA A 116 4.17 -7.49 5.36
N PHE A 117 3.69 -7.28 4.15
CA PHE A 117 4.01 -6.11 3.34
C PHE A 117 2.77 -5.60 2.60
N PHE A 118 2.78 -4.31 2.36
CA PHE A 118 1.92 -3.64 1.40
C PHE A 118 2.65 -3.47 0.08
N PHE A 119 1.91 -3.59 -1.02
CA PHE A 119 2.33 -3.14 -2.34
C PHE A 119 1.37 -2.04 -2.77
N PHE A 120 1.91 -0.86 -3.08
CA PHE A 120 1.15 0.33 -3.40
C PHE A 120 1.21 0.71 -4.88
N ASP A 121 0.13 1.35 -5.33
CA ASP A 121 0.11 2.23 -6.49
C ASP A 121 0.13 3.68 -5.99
N TRP A 122 1.16 4.44 -6.34
CA TRP A 122 1.38 5.80 -5.85
C TRP A 122 0.56 6.83 -6.60
N PHE A 123 0.03 7.82 -5.88
CA PHE A 123 -0.58 8.99 -6.47
C PHE A 123 0.49 10.06 -6.76
N GLN A 124 0.34 10.75 -7.89
CA GLN A 124 1.13 11.91 -8.27
C GLN A 124 0.21 13.11 -8.47
N ALA A 125 0.54 14.23 -7.84
CA ALA A 125 -0.18 15.48 -8.04
C ALA A 125 -0.03 15.95 -9.49
N THR A 126 -1.13 16.39 -10.10
CA THR A 126 -1.11 16.93 -11.47
C THR A 126 -0.82 18.43 -11.52
N ASN A 127 -0.85 19.11 -10.37
CA ASN A 127 -0.88 20.58 -10.22
C ASN A 127 -2.09 21.26 -10.89
N ILE A 128 -3.14 20.48 -11.21
CA ILE A 128 -4.41 20.98 -11.71
C ILE A 128 -5.44 20.88 -10.58
N MET A 129 -6.30 21.88 -10.47
CA MET A 129 -7.43 21.92 -9.54
C MET A 129 -8.73 21.70 -10.31
N ASP A 130 -9.66 20.98 -9.69
CA ASP A 130 -11.04 20.96 -10.14
C ASP A 130 -11.62 22.37 -10.05
N SER A 131 -12.25 22.84 -11.12
CA SER A 131 -12.71 24.23 -11.22
C SER A 131 -13.95 24.52 -10.37
N VAL A 132 -14.67 23.50 -9.92
CA VAL A 132 -15.90 23.64 -9.13
C VAL A 132 -15.63 23.35 -7.66
N LEU A 133 -14.97 22.23 -7.39
CA LEU A 133 -14.63 21.78 -6.05
C LEU A 133 -13.34 22.43 -5.54
N GLU A 134 -12.54 23.10 -6.35
CA GLU A 134 -11.22 23.61 -5.94
C GLU A 134 -10.38 22.53 -5.22
N CYS A 135 -10.54 21.27 -5.65
CA CYS A 135 -9.82 20.13 -5.11
C CYS A 135 -8.73 19.68 -6.09
N PRO A 136 -7.55 19.27 -5.61
CA PRO A 136 -6.45 18.90 -6.49
C PRO A 136 -6.71 17.56 -7.17
N PHE A 137 -6.35 17.50 -8.46
CA PHE A 137 -6.30 16.28 -9.23
C PHE A 137 -4.99 15.54 -9.01
N TYR A 138 -5.10 14.23 -8.92
CA TYR A 138 -3.99 13.28 -8.86
C TYR A 138 -4.17 12.20 -9.92
N ASN A 139 -3.06 11.60 -10.33
CA ASN A 139 -3.05 10.40 -11.14
C ASN A 139 -2.34 9.26 -10.40
N ILE A 140 -2.80 8.03 -10.56
CA ILE A 140 -1.99 6.85 -10.20
C ILE A 140 -0.81 6.76 -11.18
N GLN A 141 0.42 6.75 -10.65
CA GLN A 141 1.66 6.59 -11.42
C GLN A 141 1.68 5.24 -12.15
N LYS A 142 2.23 5.19 -13.37
CA LYS A 142 2.57 3.89 -13.96
C LYS A 142 3.76 3.27 -13.23
N PRO A 143 3.90 1.93 -13.23
CA PRO A 143 5.06 1.27 -12.65
C PRO A 143 6.40 1.82 -13.16
N GLU A 144 6.50 2.11 -14.46
CA GLU A 144 7.69 2.68 -15.11
C GLU A 144 7.93 4.16 -14.79
N GLU A 145 6.89 4.88 -14.33
CA GLU A 145 6.96 6.28 -13.92
C GLU A 145 7.27 6.42 -12.42
N SER A 146 7.13 5.34 -11.66
CA SER A 146 7.21 5.38 -10.20
C SER A 146 8.64 5.60 -9.76
N ARG A 147 8.86 6.74 -9.09
CA ARG A 147 10.16 7.13 -8.54
C ARG A 147 10.43 6.52 -7.17
N TRP A 148 9.40 5.95 -6.56
CA TRP A 148 9.43 5.43 -5.20
C TRP A 148 9.39 3.91 -5.20
N PHE A 149 9.95 3.32 -4.13
CA PHE A 149 9.68 1.92 -3.83
C PHE A 149 8.18 1.69 -3.75
N GLN A 150 7.71 0.52 -4.15
CA GLN A 150 6.30 0.19 -4.15
C GLN A 150 5.92 -0.76 -3.02
N ILE A 151 6.91 -1.45 -2.44
CA ILE A 151 6.69 -2.40 -1.36
C ILE A 151 7.22 -1.84 -0.04
N PHE A 152 6.36 -1.84 0.97
CA PHE A 152 6.71 -1.38 2.32
C PHE A 152 6.25 -2.37 3.37
N PRO A 153 6.97 -2.49 4.50
CA PRO A 153 6.49 -3.26 5.63
C PRO A 153 5.26 -2.59 6.25
N ILE A 154 4.42 -3.39 6.91
CA ILE A 154 3.15 -2.90 7.48
C ILE A 154 3.33 -1.80 8.53
N THR A 155 4.53 -1.65 9.07
CA THR A 155 4.90 -0.65 10.09
C THR A 155 4.83 0.79 9.57
N PHE A 156 4.74 0.99 8.24
CA PHE A 156 4.59 2.31 7.63
C PHE A 156 3.19 2.91 7.79
N ILE A 157 2.18 2.08 8.11
CA ILE A 157 0.82 2.55 8.37
C ILE A 157 0.52 2.34 9.86
N ASP A 158 0.53 3.44 10.61
CA ASP A 158 0.41 3.45 12.07
C ASP A 158 -0.82 4.20 12.59
N ARG A 159 -1.70 4.61 11.67
CA ARG A 159 -2.92 5.37 11.91
C ARG A 159 -4.03 4.92 10.97
N ASN A 160 -5.29 5.20 11.33
CA ASN A 160 -6.41 4.91 10.45
C ASN A 160 -6.31 5.76 9.18
N PRO A 161 -6.53 5.18 7.98
CA PRO A 161 -6.60 5.97 6.76
C PRO A 161 -7.78 6.93 6.84
N CYS A 162 -7.50 8.23 6.74
CA CYS A 162 -8.49 9.30 6.78
C CYS A 162 -8.42 10.15 5.51
N VAL A 163 -8.18 9.51 4.36
CA VAL A 163 -8.04 10.16 3.07
C VAL A 163 -9.05 9.66 2.07
N PHE A 164 -9.63 10.60 1.33
CA PHE A 164 -10.74 10.34 0.43
C PHE A 164 -10.39 10.83 -0.95
N PHE A 165 -10.06 9.89 -1.83
CA PHE A 165 -10.01 10.16 -3.27
C PHE A 165 -11.29 9.69 -3.93
N ILE A 166 -11.80 10.53 -4.81
CA ILE A 166 -12.90 10.21 -5.70
C ILE A 166 -12.29 9.89 -7.06
N HIS A 167 -12.67 8.74 -7.62
CA HIS A 167 -12.26 8.42 -8.99
C HIS A 167 -12.89 9.41 -9.96
N ASN A 168 -12.05 10.10 -10.74
CA ASN A 168 -12.49 11.11 -11.69
C ASN A 168 -12.85 10.46 -13.03
N CYS A 169 -13.95 9.72 -13.03
CA CYS A 169 -14.56 9.19 -14.23
C CYS A 169 -15.13 10.34 -15.07
N GLY A 170 -14.34 10.88 -16.00
CA GLY A 170 -14.83 11.81 -17.02
C GLY A 170 -15.79 11.13 -18.00
N ASN A 171 -15.98 11.71 -19.19
CA ASN A 171 -16.91 11.23 -20.22
C ASN A 171 -16.55 9.85 -20.84
N THR A 172 -15.49 9.19 -20.37
CA THR A 172 -15.01 7.90 -20.89
C THR A 172 -15.54 6.70 -20.10
N CYS A 173 -16.05 6.90 -18.87
CA CYS A 173 -16.62 5.82 -18.06
C CYS A 173 -18.11 5.60 -18.39
N ASN A 174 -18.41 5.14 -19.61
CA ASN A 174 -19.80 5.14 -20.09
C ASN A 174 -20.64 3.92 -19.70
N THR A 175 -20.04 2.79 -19.28
CA THR A 175 -20.79 1.61 -18.79
C THR A 175 -20.00 0.66 -17.89
N GLU A 176 -18.66 0.69 -17.97
CA GLU A 176 -17.75 -0.06 -17.09
C GLU A 176 -16.69 0.92 -16.55
N HIS A 177 -16.25 0.71 -15.31
CA HIS A 177 -15.22 1.54 -14.70
C HIS A 177 -13.93 1.38 -15.51
N ASP A 178 -13.55 2.42 -16.25
CA ASP A 178 -12.33 2.44 -17.04
C ASP A 178 -11.12 2.32 -16.09
N GLU A 179 -10.48 1.15 -16.05
CA GLU A 179 -9.28 0.91 -15.25
C GLU A 179 -8.04 1.64 -15.83
N GLU A 180 -8.09 2.11 -17.08
CA GLU A 180 -7.04 2.96 -17.67
C GLU A 180 -7.18 4.41 -17.21
N ASN A 181 -8.38 4.82 -16.80
CA ASN A 181 -8.59 6.10 -16.16
C ASN A 181 -7.98 6.09 -14.76
N ARG A 182 -6.78 6.65 -14.68
CA ARG A 182 -6.00 6.75 -13.45
C ARG A 182 -6.20 8.07 -12.72
N SER A 183 -7.16 8.90 -13.13
CA SER A 183 -7.39 10.23 -12.56
C SER A 183 -8.30 10.17 -11.34
N TYR A 184 -7.92 10.90 -10.30
CA TYR A 184 -8.64 11.00 -9.05
C TYR A 184 -8.64 12.44 -8.54
N ILE A 185 -9.65 12.79 -7.76
CA ILE A 185 -9.75 14.06 -7.03
C ILE A 185 -9.52 13.77 -5.55
N LEU A 186 -8.57 14.45 -4.92
CA LEU A 186 -8.45 14.42 -3.46
C LEU A 186 -9.56 15.29 -2.87
N ASN A 187 -10.58 14.67 -2.31
CA ASN A 187 -11.70 15.39 -1.72
C ASN A 187 -11.33 15.89 -0.32
N ARG A 188 -11.29 17.21 -0.16
CA ARG A 188 -10.95 17.88 1.11
C ARG A 188 -12.17 18.26 1.96
N TYR A 189 -13.39 18.09 1.47
CA TYR A 189 -14.61 18.59 2.12
C TYR A 189 -15.34 17.57 2.97
N TYR A 190 -15.08 16.27 2.82
CA TYR A 190 -15.82 15.24 3.57
C TYR A 190 -15.56 15.26 5.09
N TYR A 191 -14.68 16.14 5.60
CA TYR A 191 -14.38 16.26 7.05
C TYR A 191 -14.20 17.70 7.56
N ASN A 192 -14.88 18.70 7.00
CA ASN A 192 -15.18 19.88 7.81
C ASN A 192 -16.39 19.53 8.68
N ALA A 193 -16.14 18.99 9.88
CA ALA A 193 -17.17 18.96 10.91
C ALA A 193 -17.64 20.41 11.12
N VAL A 194 -18.90 20.70 10.79
CA VAL A 194 -19.59 21.94 11.15
C VAL A 194 -19.99 21.85 12.61
#